data_AF-A0A2C9M658-F1
#
_entry.id   AF-A0A2C9M658-F1
#
_cell.length_a   1.000
_cell.length_b   1.000
_cell.length_c   1.000
_cell.angle_alpha   90.00
_cell.angle_beta   90.00
_cell.angle_gamma   90.00
#
_symmetry.space_group_name_H-M   'P 1'
#
loop_
_entity.id
_entity.type
_entity.pdbx_description
1 polymer ?
#
loop_
_entity_poly.entity_id
_entity_poly.type
_entity_poly.pdbx_seq_one_letter_code
_entity_poly.pdbx_strand_id
1 'polypeptide(L)'
;MIRDFFLYTIFMIFILLLVYGHMDILARFHQIRFTKHHYLGIYDPLNVIHDASGMWSYLNDVLLTRLIPNERNNSLKESLYLFGTVRLRQTRVKPDSGACSDLPETIRMIYNTEICIHSMEDGQEENNSFVNSWKVVYEDYVEDLEDSPFVYKSAEQLRTASFSGQRATYSGGGFVANFSRDNIQEARITLDTIKQSKWLDQYTR
;
A
#
# COMPACT_ATOMS: atom_id res chain seq x y z
N MET A 1 47.00 -26.17 -4.07
CA MET A 1 46.10 -27.02 -3.26
C MET A 1 46.05 -26.58 -1.80
N ILE A 2 47.09 -26.76 -0.98
CA ILE A 2 46.98 -26.46 0.46
C ILE A 2 46.82 -24.95 0.75
N ARG A 3 47.57 -24.11 0.02
CA ARG A 3 47.44 -22.64 0.07
C ARG A 3 46.02 -22.18 -0.22
N ASP A 4 45.42 -22.74 -1.26
CA ASP A 4 44.08 -22.34 -1.72
C ASP A 4 43.03 -22.78 -0.68
N PHE A 5 43.18 -23.97 -0.10
CA PHE A 5 42.34 -24.44 1.02
C PHE A 5 42.38 -23.50 2.24
N PHE A 6 43.56 -23.03 2.63
CA PHE A 6 43.70 -22.05 3.73
C PHE A 6 43.00 -20.72 3.41
N LEU A 7 43.17 -20.21 2.19
CA LEU A 7 42.50 -18.97 1.76
C LEU A 7 40.97 -19.11 1.78
N TYR A 8 40.42 -20.22 1.30
CA TYR A 8 38.99 -20.48 1.38
C TYR A 8 38.48 -20.60 2.82
N THR A 9 39.24 -21.26 3.69
CA THR A 9 38.87 -21.40 5.10
C THR A 9 38.81 -20.04 5.80
N ILE A 10 39.83 -19.19 5.58
CA ILE A 10 39.86 -17.82 6.12
C ILE A 10 38.70 -17.00 5.56
N PHE A 11 38.43 -17.08 4.25
CA PHE A 11 37.29 -16.40 3.62
C PHE A 11 35.95 -16.83 4.22
N MET A 12 35.75 -18.13 4.46
CA MET A 12 34.54 -18.64 5.13
C MET A 12 34.40 -18.12 6.56
N ILE A 13 35.49 -18.03 7.31
CA ILE A 13 35.48 -17.43 8.67
C ILE A 13 35.05 -15.96 8.59
N PHE A 14 35.56 -15.19 7.62
CA PHE A 14 35.15 -13.79 7.43
C PHE A 14 33.66 -13.67 7.10
N ILE A 15 33.13 -14.53 6.22
CA ILE A 15 31.69 -14.55 5.93
C ILE A 15 30.89 -14.86 7.20
N LEU A 16 31.31 -15.86 7.98
CA LEU A 16 30.61 -16.23 9.21
C LEU A 16 30.60 -15.09 10.23
N LEU A 17 31.73 -14.42 10.43
CA LEU A 17 31.82 -13.26 11.31
C LEU A 17 30.96 -12.09 10.83
N LEU A 18 30.93 -11.83 9.52
CA LEU A 18 30.10 -10.78 8.94
C LEU A 18 28.61 -11.10 9.16
N VAL A 19 28.18 -12.31 8.83
CA VAL A 19 26.77 -12.73 8.99
C VAL A 19 26.36 -12.71 10.45
N TYR A 20 27.19 -13.26 11.35
CA TYR A 20 26.90 -13.29 12.79
C TYR A 20 26.91 -11.88 13.41
N GLY A 21 27.86 -11.03 13.04
CA GLY A 21 27.95 -9.66 13.55
C GLY A 21 26.88 -8.71 13.00
N HIS A 22 26.45 -8.90 11.74
CA HIS A 22 25.42 -8.08 11.12
C HIS A 22 24.00 -8.41 11.61
N MET A 23 23.74 -9.65 12.02
CA MET A 23 22.40 -10.14 12.33
C MET A 23 22.29 -10.60 13.78
N ASP A 24 21.87 -9.71 14.68
CA ASP A 24 21.30 -10.15 15.95
C ASP A 24 19.90 -10.73 15.71
N ILE A 25 19.84 -12.05 15.58
CA ILE A 25 18.62 -12.80 15.28
C ILE A 25 17.57 -12.59 16.38
N LEU A 26 17.99 -12.54 17.65
CA LEU A 26 17.07 -12.42 18.78
C LEU A 26 16.48 -11.01 18.86
N ALA A 27 17.32 -9.98 18.77
CA ALA A 27 16.85 -8.60 18.78
C ALA A 27 15.91 -8.33 17.60
N ARG A 28 16.26 -8.80 16.39
CA ARG A 28 15.40 -8.68 15.20
C ARG A 28 14.07 -9.40 15.38
N PHE A 29 14.08 -10.63 15.90
CA PHE A 29 12.85 -11.39 16.15
C PHE A 29 11.93 -10.67 17.13
N HIS A 30 12.47 -10.19 18.25
CA HIS A 30 11.71 -9.44 19.24
C HIS A 30 11.17 -8.12 18.67
N GLN A 31 11.96 -7.39 17.88
CA GLN A 31 11.53 -6.14 17.24
C GLN A 31 10.38 -6.39 16.26
N ILE A 32 10.50 -7.39 15.37
CA ILE A 32 9.44 -7.71 14.41
C ILE A 32 8.15 -8.10 15.14
N ARG A 33 8.24 -8.97 16.14
CA ARG A 33 7.08 -9.42 16.91
C ARG A 33 6.44 -8.27 17.70
N PHE A 34 7.25 -7.43 18.32
CA PHE A 34 6.78 -6.26 19.05
C PHE A 34 6.07 -5.27 18.12
N THR A 35 6.69 -4.90 16.99
CA THR A 35 6.10 -4.03 15.97
C THR A 35 4.79 -4.60 15.44
N LYS A 36 4.75 -5.90 15.09
CA LYS A 36 3.54 -6.56 14.62
C LYS A 36 2.41 -6.48 15.66
N HIS A 37 2.72 -6.84 16.91
CA HIS A 37 1.73 -6.81 17.99
C HIS A 37 1.28 -5.40 18.35
N HIS A 38 2.17 -4.42 18.27
CA HIS A 38 1.84 -3.04 18.58
C HIS A 38 0.91 -2.43 17.53
N TYR A 39 1.21 -2.62 16.24
CA TYR A 39 0.46 -1.99 15.15
C TYR A 39 -0.73 -2.83 14.65
N LEU A 40 -0.59 -4.15 14.51
CA LEU A 40 -1.69 -5.02 14.07
C LEU A 40 -2.51 -5.56 15.25
N GLY A 41 -1.90 -5.74 16.42
CA GLY A 41 -2.55 -6.34 17.59
C GLY A 41 -2.17 -7.81 17.74
N ILE A 42 -2.75 -8.46 18.76
CA ILE A 42 -2.47 -9.87 19.10
C ILE A 42 -3.04 -10.82 18.04
N TYR A 43 -4.21 -10.48 17.50
CA TYR A 43 -4.85 -11.17 16.38
C TYR A 43 -4.65 -10.33 15.12
N ASP A 44 -4.50 -11.00 13.97
CA ASP A 44 -4.35 -10.31 12.69
C ASP A 44 -5.71 -9.71 12.28
N PRO A 45 -5.91 -8.39 12.42
CA PRO A 45 -7.21 -7.77 12.17
C PRO A 45 -7.56 -7.84 10.68
N LEU A 46 -6.55 -7.97 9.81
CA LEU A 46 -6.73 -8.02 8.36
C LEU A 46 -7.46 -9.30 7.92
N ASN A 47 -7.38 -10.39 8.70
CA ASN A 47 -8.10 -11.63 8.39
C ASN A 47 -9.62 -11.52 8.59
N VAL A 48 -10.08 -10.48 9.30
CA VAL A 48 -11.49 -10.26 9.64
C VAL A 48 -12.16 -9.25 8.69
N ILE A 49 -11.37 -8.55 7.87
CA ILE A 49 -11.89 -7.53 6.95
C ILE A 49 -12.37 -8.21 5.66
N HIS A 50 -13.67 -8.14 5.41
CA HIS A 50 -14.29 -8.75 4.23
C HIS A 50 -14.85 -7.74 3.23
N ASP A 51 -15.00 -6.47 3.63
CA ASP A 51 -15.60 -5.42 2.82
C ASP A 51 -14.84 -4.09 2.95
N ALA A 52 -15.17 -3.13 2.09
CA ALA A 52 -14.57 -1.80 2.11
C ALA A 52 -14.91 -1.04 3.41
N SER A 53 -16.10 -1.25 3.98
CA SER A 53 -16.53 -0.59 5.23
C SER A 53 -15.64 -1.00 6.41
N GLY A 54 -15.35 -2.30 6.53
CA GLY A 54 -14.43 -2.85 7.50
C GLY A 54 -13.01 -2.34 7.30
N MET A 55 -12.56 -2.18 6.04
CA MET A 55 -11.27 -1.58 5.74
C MET A 55 -11.18 -0.13 6.25
N TRP A 56 -12.19 0.70 5.98
CA TRP A 56 -12.23 2.07 6.48
C TRP A 56 -12.25 2.15 8.00
N SER A 57 -13.00 1.26 8.65
CA SER A 57 -13.06 1.18 10.11
C SER A 57 -11.71 0.78 10.69
N TYR A 58 -11.03 -0.19 10.08
CA TYR A 58 -9.67 -0.59 10.45
C TYR A 58 -8.66 0.56 10.30
N LEU A 59 -8.68 1.28 9.17
CA LEU A 59 -7.79 2.42 8.95
C LEU A 59 -7.98 3.50 10.03
N ASN A 60 -9.23 3.86 10.34
CA ASN A 60 -9.54 4.90 11.31
C ASN A 60 -9.25 4.49 12.76
N ASP A 61 -9.80 3.35 13.18
CA ASP A 61 -9.87 2.98 14.59
C ASP A 61 -8.57 2.32 15.06
N VAL A 62 -7.93 1.55 14.18
CA VAL A 62 -6.73 0.77 14.51
C VAL A 62 -5.47 1.45 13.98
N LEU A 63 -5.37 1.65 12.66
CA LEU A 63 -4.12 2.07 12.03
C LEU A 63 -3.72 3.50 12.43
N LEU A 64 -4.58 4.49 12.17
CA LEU A 64 -4.28 5.90 12.48
C LEU A 64 -4.07 6.12 13.98
N THR A 65 -4.91 5.50 14.81
CA THR A 65 -4.78 5.60 16.27
C THR A 65 -3.44 5.08 16.77
N ARG A 66 -2.89 4.01 16.18
CA ARG A 66 -1.62 3.40 16.63
C ARG A 66 -0.38 4.03 16.01
N LEU A 67 -0.47 4.54 14.77
CA LEU A 67 0.67 5.16 14.09
C LEU A 67 0.88 6.62 14.51
N ILE A 68 -0.19 7.38 14.66
CA ILE A 68 -0.11 8.82 14.89
C ILE A 68 -0.22 9.08 16.39
N PRO A 69 0.82 9.65 17.03
CA PRO A 69 0.77 9.99 18.44
C PRO A 69 -0.36 11.00 18.68
N ASN A 70 -1.17 10.73 19.69
CA ASN A 70 -2.15 11.68 20.21
C ASN A 70 -1.59 12.27 21.51
N GLU A 71 -1.68 13.59 21.67
CA GLU A 71 -1.19 14.35 22.84
C GLU A 71 -1.57 13.75 24.19
N ARG A 72 -2.65 12.97 24.24
CA ARG A 72 -3.20 12.42 25.49
C ARG A 72 -2.76 11.01 25.85
N ASN A 73 -2.30 10.14 24.94
CA ASN A 73 -2.14 8.71 25.29
C ASN A 73 -1.17 7.85 24.45
N ASN A 74 -0.61 8.35 23.34
CA ASN A 74 0.26 7.52 22.50
C ASN A 74 1.63 8.18 22.33
N SER A 75 2.39 8.26 23.41
CA SER A 75 3.83 8.25 23.26
C SER A 75 4.20 6.88 22.69
N LEU A 76 4.68 6.85 21.44
CA LEU A 76 5.53 5.75 20.99
C LEU A 76 6.50 5.46 22.14
N LYS A 77 6.58 4.20 22.61
CA LYS A 77 7.51 3.85 23.70
C LYS A 77 8.85 4.51 23.40
N GLU A 78 9.52 5.04 24.43
CA GLU A 78 10.70 5.93 24.35
C GLU A 78 11.83 5.46 23.39
N SER A 79 11.79 4.22 22.93
CA SER A 79 12.72 3.60 21.97
C SER A 79 12.20 3.46 20.53
N LEU A 80 11.00 3.94 20.17
CA LEU A 80 10.44 3.86 18.82
C LEU A 80 10.20 5.24 18.21
N TYR A 81 10.66 5.42 16.97
CA TYR A 81 10.48 6.65 16.21
C TYR A 81 9.80 6.33 14.88
N LEU A 82 8.67 6.97 14.61
CA LEU A 82 8.05 6.93 13.29
C LEU A 82 8.85 7.83 12.35
N PHE A 83 9.36 7.32 11.23
CA PHE A 83 10.09 8.13 10.25
C PHE A 83 9.19 8.45 9.06
N GLY A 84 9.13 9.73 8.67
CA GLY A 84 8.30 10.20 7.56
C GLY A 84 6.80 10.24 7.88
N THR A 85 5.99 10.41 6.84
CA THR A 85 4.52 10.42 6.91
C THR A 85 3.94 9.05 6.62
N VAL A 86 2.74 8.79 7.14
CA VAL A 86 2.00 7.57 6.80
C VAL A 86 1.41 7.76 5.40
N ARG A 87 1.63 6.79 4.52
CA ARG A 87 1.18 6.82 3.13
C ARG A 87 0.24 5.66 2.85
N LEU A 88 -0.96 5.96 2.37
CA LEU A 88 -1.86 4.99 1.76
C LEU A 88 -1.76 5.10 0.24
N ARG A 89 -1.46 3.98 -0.41
CA ARG A 89 -1.34 3.88 -1.86
C ARG A 89 -2.40 2.91 -2.37
N GLN A 90 -3.04 3.28 -3.46
CA GLN A 90 -4.03 2.47 -4.17
C GLN A 90 -3.62 2.31 -5.63
N THR A 91 -3.86 1.11 -6.15
CA THR A 91 -3.81 0.83 -7.59
C THR A 91 -5.22 0.58 -8.12
N ARG A 92 -5.44 0.91 -9.38
CA ARG A 92 -6.72 0.72 -10.08
C ARG A 92 -6.47 0.07 -11.42
N VAL A 93 -7.49 -0.60 -11.94
CA VAL A 93 -7.49 -1.16 -13.29
C VAL A 93 -8.40 -0.32 -14.19
N LYS A 94 -8.00 -0.12 -15.45
CA LYS A 94 -8.82 0.56 -16.45
C LYS A 94 -10.07 -0.27 -16.76
N PRO A 95 -11.26 0.34 -16.81
CA PRO A 95 -12.44 -0.34 -17.29
C PRO A 95 -12.26 -0.71 -18.76
N ASP A 96 -12.62 -1.94 -19.11
CA ASP A 96 -12.69 -2.37 -20.48
C ASP A 96 -14.06 -2.03 -21.06
N SER A 97 -14.09 -1.05 -21.95
CA SER A 97 -15.29 -0.60 -22.67
C SER A 97 -15.66 -1.52 -23.84
N GLY A 98 -14.85 -2.54 -24.14
CA GLY A 98 -15.05 -3.49 -25.24
C GLY A 98 -16.06 -4.58 -24.91
N ALA A 99 -17.28 -4.23 -24.45
CA ALA A 99 -18.42 -5.13 -24.27
C ALA A 99 -18.15 -6.51 -23.63
N CYS A 100 -17.07 -6.67 -22.86
CA CYS A 100 -16.61 -7.97 -22.37
C CYS A 100 -16.54 -9.03 -23.50
N SER A 101 -15.78 -8.79 -24.57
CA SER A 101 -15.74 -9.66 -25.75
C SER A 101 -15.45 -11.14 -25.46
N ASP A 102 -14.78 -11.43 -24.34
CA ASP A 102 -14.46 -12.79 -23.89
C ASP A 102 -15.65 -13.52 -23.24
N LEU A 103 -16.72 -12.79 -22.89
CA LEU A 103 -17.94 -13.37 -22.33
C LEU A 103 -18.90 -13.82 -23.44
N PRO A 104 -19.54 -15.00 -23.28
CA PRO A 104 -20.63 -15.41 -24.16
C PRO A 104 -21.74 -14.35 -24.26
N GLU A 105 -22.30 -14.20 -25.45
CA GLU A 105 -23.36 -13.21 -25.73
C GLU A 105 -24.56 -13.36 -24.79
N THR A 106 -24.91 -14.59 -24.39
CA THR A 106 -25.98 -14.88 -23.43
C THR A 106 -25.73 -14.24 -22.06
N ILE A 107 -24.49 -14.29 -21.56
CA ILE A 107 -24.12 -13.66 -20.28
C ILE A 107 -24.16 -12.14 -20.42
N ARG A 108 -23.60 -11.61 -21.51
CA ARG A 108 -23.61 -10.17 -21.81
C ARG A 108 -25.04 -9.61 -21.88
N MET A 109 -25.97 -10.34 -22.49
CA MET A 109 -27.38 -9.96 -22.55
C MET A 109 -28.08 -10.01 -21.19
N ILE A 110 -27.79 -11.02 -20.35
CA ILE A 110 -28.41 -11.16 -19.03
C ILE A 110 -27.97 -10.05 -18.07
N TYR A 111 -26.66 -9.75 -18.05
CA TYR A 111 -26.09 -8.80 -17.10
C TYR A 111 -25.99 -7.37 -17.65
N ASN A 112 -26.30 -7.16 -18.93
CA ASN A 112 -26.17 -5.87 -19.63
C ASN A 112 -24.82 -5.19 -19.32
N THR A 113 -23.73 -5.96 -19.35
CA THR A 113 -22.39 -5.51 -18.95
C THR A 113 -21.77 -4.69 -20.05
N GLU A 114 -21.97 -3.37 -20.00
CA GLU A 114 -21.28 -2.41 -20.87
C GLU A 114 -19.80 -2.27 -20.52
N ILE A 115 -19.43 -2.60 -19.27
CA ILE A 115 -18.09 -2.43 -18.73
C ILE A 115 -17.61 -3.74 -18.11
N CYS A 116 -16.42 -4.17 -18.51
CA CYS A 116 -15.69 -5.25 -17.86
C CYS A 116 -14.58 -4.73 -16.96
N ILE A 117 -14.35 -5.41 -15.84
CA ILE A 117 -13.27 -5.08 -14.90
C ILE A 117 -12.39 -6.30 -14.73
N HIS A 118 -11.18 -6.20 -15.28
CA HIS A 118 -10.22 -7.29 -15.28
C HIS A 118 -9.51 -7.43 -13.92
N SER A 119 -8.83 -8.56 -13.74
CA SER A 119 -7.86 -8.72 -12.65
C SER A 119 -6.69 -7.74 -12.86
N MET A 120 -5.84 -7.55 -11.85
CA MET A 120 -4.66 -6.70 -12.01
C MET A 120 -3.57 -7.34 -12.90
N GLU A 121 -3.64 -8.66 -13.10
CA GLU A 121 -2.71 -9.40 -13.96
C GLU A 121 -3.12 -9.34 -15.44
N ASP A 122 -4.43 -9.43 -15.71
CA ASP A 122 -4.98 -9.43 -17.08
C ASP A 122 -5.31 -8.02 -17.58
N GLY A 123 -5.61 -7.10 -16.65
CA GLY A 123 -6.00 -5.73 -16.96
C GLY A 123 -4.83 -4.76 -17.10
N GLN A 124 -5.14 -3.55 -17.55
CA GLN A 124 -4.17 -2.46 -17.59
C GLN A 124 -4.31 -1.57 -16.36
N GLU A 125 -3.17 -1.21 -15.75
CA GLU A 125 -3.15 -0.24 -14.65
C GLU A 125 -3.73 1.11 -15.11
N GLU A 126 -4.61 1.67 -14.30
CA GLU A 126 -5.15 3.00 -14.50
C GLU A 126 -4.13 4.06 -14.09
N ASN A 127 -3.70 4.83 -15.08
CA ASN A 127 -2.66 5.84 -14.96
C ASN A 127 -3.14 7.26 -15.31
N ASN A 128 -4.44 7.44 -15.55
CA ASN A 128 -5.03 8.75 -15.71
C ASN A 128 -5.11 9.50 -14.37
N SER A 129 -5.07 10.83 -14.44
CA SER A 129 -5.32 11.71 -13.31
C SER A 129 -6.80 12.08 -13.24
N PHE A 130 -7.34 12.13 -12.02
CA PHE A 130 -8.76 12.38 -11.79
C PHE A 130 -8.98 13.51 -10.78
N VAL A 131 -10.17 14.08 -10.83
CA VAL A 131 -10.73 14.83 -9.69
C VAL A 131 -11.31 13.87 -8.65
N ASN A 132 -11.70 14.39 -7.49
CA ASN A 132 -12.30 13.62 -6.40
C ASN A 132 -13.59 12.85 -6.76
N SER A 133 -14.21 13.13 -7.91
CA SER A 133 -15.36 12.39 -8.42
C SER A 133 -14.98 11.31 -9.45
N TRP A 134 -13.71 10.91 -9.54
CA TRP A 134 -13.20 9.96 -10.54
C TRP A 134 -13.49 10.36 -12.00
N LYS A 135 -13.50 11.67 -12.29
CA LYS A 135 -13.57 12.20 -13.66
C LYS A 135 -12.19 12.61 -14.11
N VAL A 136 -11.82 12.23 -15.34
CA VAL A 136 -10.49 12.51 -15.90
C VAL A 136 -10.24 14.01 -15.94
N VAL A 137 -9.03 14.41 -15.56
CA VAL A 137 -8.53 15.79 -15.61
C VAL A 137 -7.70 15.95 -16.88
N TYR A 138 -7.91 17.05 -17.60
CA TYR A 138 -7.05 17.44 -18.73
C TYR A 138 -5.69 17.93 -18.22
N GLU A 139 -4.61 17.65 -18.95
CA GLU A 139 -3.22 17.87 -18.51
C GLU A 139 -2.96 19.27 -17.93
N ASP A 140 -3.57 20.31 -18.51
CA ASP A 140 -3.43 21.72 -18.08
C ASP A 140 -3.85 21.99 -16.62
N TYR A 141 -4.66 21.12 -16.02
CA TYR A 141 -5.17 21.28 -14.64
C TYR A 141 -4.59 20.29 -13.65
N VAL A 142 -3.64 19.44 -14.08
CA VAL A 142 -3.03 18.42 -13.20
C VAL A 142 -2.06 19.05 -12.21
N GLU A 143 -1.34 20.10 -12.60
CA GLU A 143 -0.38 20.79 -11.72
C GLU A 143 -1.05 21.37 -10.47
N ASP A 144 -2.25 21.96 -10.63
CA ASP A 144 -3.04 22.49 -9.50
C ASP A 144 -3.52 21.40 -8.52
N LEU A 145 -3.43 20.13 -8.93
CA LEU A 145 -3.91 18.97 -8.19
C LEU A 145 -2.77 17.99 -7.84
N GLU A 146 -1.51 18.38 -7.94
CA GLU A 146 -0.37 17.44 -7.80
C GLU A 146 -0.38 16.65 -6.48
N ASP A 147 -0.84 17.26 -5.39
CA ASP A 147 -0.96 16.63 -4.06
C ASP A 147 -2.30 15.91 -3.81
N SER A 148 -3.20 15.94 -4.78
CA SER A 148 -4.49 15.26 -4.72
C SER A 148 -4.31 13.74 -4.70
N PRO A 149 -5.07 13.00 -3.87
CA PRO A 149 -5.03 11.54 -3.85
C PRO A 149 -5.68 10.90 -5.08
N PHE A 150 -6.18 11.69 -6.03
CA PHE A 150 -6.81 11.24 -7.28
C PHE A 150 -5.90 11.46 -8.50
N VAL A 151 -4.72 12.05 -8.31
CA VAL A 151 -3.70 12.19 -9.36
C VAL A 151 -2.78 10.98 -9.31
N TYR A 152 -2.59 10.34 -10.46
CA TYR A 152 -1.72 9.18 -10.57
C TYR A 152 -0.25 9.61 -10.45
N LYS A 153 0.54 8.87 -9.67
CA LYS A 153 1.99 9.06 -9.56
C LYS A 153 2.71 7.81 -10.03
N SER A 154 3.70 7.97 -10.90
CA SER A 154 4.53 6.87 -11.38
C SER A 154 5.43 6.31 -10.29
N ALA A 155 5.95 5.10 -10.50
CA ALA A 155 6.92 4.49 -9.58
C ALA A 155 8.18 5.34 -9.38
N GLU A 156 8.62 6.06 -10.41
CA GLU A 156 9.77 6.98 -10.34
C GLU A 156 9.47 8.20 -9.47
N GLN A 157 8.29 8.83 -9.67
CA GLN A 157 7.85 9.96 -8.86
C GLN A 157 7.70 9.58 -7.39
N LEU A 158 7.18 8.38 -7.11
CA LEU A 158 7.00 7.87 -5.75
C LEU A 158 8.28 7.28 -5.14
N ARG A 159 9.31 7.01 -5.96
CA ARG A 159 10.55 6.32 -5.60
C ARG A 159 10.30 4.95 -4.95
N THR A 160 9.39 4.19 -5.54
CA THR A 160 8.90 2.91 -5.04
C THR A 160 9.18 1.80 -6.04
N ALA A 161 9.59 0.64 -5.53
CA ALA A 161 9.70 -0.58 -6.33
C ALA A 161 8.32 -1.23 -6.53
N SER A 162 8.22 -2.12 -7.52
CA SER A 162 7.06 -3.00 -7.66
C SER A 162 6.92 -3.93 -6.46
N PHE A 163 5.69 -4.38 -6.21
CA PHE A 163 5.36 -5.28 -5.12
C PHE A 163 4.61 -6.50 -5.66
N SER A 164 5.17 -7.69 -5.48
CA SER A 164 4.49 -8.95 -5.81
C SER A 164 3.65 -9.41 -4.62
N GLY A 165 2.33 -9.29 -4.75
CA GLY A 165 1.36 -9.81 -3.80
C GLY A 165 1.03 -11.28 -4.07
N GLN A 166 0.02 -11.80 -3.35
CA GLN A 166 -0.42 -13.18 -3.55
C GLN A 166 -1.19 -13.40 -4.87
N ARG A 167 -1.80 -12.35 -5.42
CA ARG A 167 -2.68 -12.45 -6.60
C ARG A 167 -2.13 -11.79 -7.86
N ALA A 168 -1.22 -10.84 -7.73
CA ALA A 168 -0.67 -10.10 -8.85
C ALA A 168 0.64 -9.40 -8.45
N THR A 169 1.40 -8.96 -9.45
CA THR A 169 2.47 -8.00 -9.24
C THR A 169 1.94 -6.60 -9.52
N TYR A 170 2.05 -5.74 -8.53
CA TYR A 170 1.64 -4.35 -8.58
C TYR A 170 2.84 -3.47 -8.91
N SER A 171 2.66 -2.49 -9.79
CA SER A 171 3.72 -1.52 -10.06
C SER A 171 4.03 -0.69 -8.80
N GLY A 172 5.14 0.05 -8.84
CA GLY A 172 5.46 1.01 -7.78
C GLY A 172 4.55 2.24 -7.76
N GLY A 173 3.79 2.50 -8.83
CA GLY A 173 2.96 3.70 -9.02
C GLY A 173 1.61 3.62 -8.32
N GLY A 174 0.76 4.61 -8.59
CA GLY A 174 -0.64 4.61 -8.16
C GLY A 174 -1.11 5.93 -7.57
N PHE A 175 -2.27 5.87 -6.94
CA PHE A 175 -2.96 6.98 -6.28
C PHE A 175 -2.55 7.02 -4.81
N VAL A 176 -2.19 8.19 -4.29
CA VAL A 176 -1.54 8.29 -2.97
C VAL A 176 -2.21 9.33 -2.08
N ALA A 177 -2.64 8.89 -0.89
CA ALA A 177 -3.01 9.77 0.22
C ALA A 177 -1.91 9.75 1.30
N ASN A 178 -1.32 10.91 1.58
CA ASN A 178 -0.39 11.07 2.70
C ASN A 178 -1.16 11.62 3.91
N PHE A 179 -0.95 11.04 5.08
CA PHE A 179 -1.55 11.49 6.33
C PHE A 179 -0.57 12.31 7.15
N SER A 180 -1.11 13.29 7.87
CA SER A 180 -0.37 14.07 8.85
C SER A 180 0.25 13.15 9.90
N ARG A 181 1.55 13.30 10.15
CA ARG A 181 2.30 12.51 11.13
C ARG A 181 2.04 13.00 12.56
N ASP A 182 1.81 14.29 12.71
CA ASP A 182 1.81 14.96 14.01
C ASP A 182 0.38 15.32 14.48
N ASN A 183 -0.61 15.22 13.59
CA ASN A 183 -2.00 15.56 13.89
C ASN A 183 -2.97 14.45 13.47
N ILE A 184 -3.45 13.70 14.47
CA ILE A 184 -4.43 12.62 14.27
C ILE A 184 -5.76 13.14 13.71
N GLN A 185 -6.19 14.35 14.04
CA GLN A 185 -7.45 14.91 13.55
C GLN A 185 -7.34 15.25 12.06
N GLU A 186 -6.22 15.85 11.65
CA GLU A 186 -5.94 16.12 10.24
C GLU A 186 -5.91 14.82 9.42
N ALA A 187 -5.23 13.79 9.93
CA ALA A 187 -5.21 12.48 9.28
C ALA A 187 -6.60 11.85 9.15
N ARG A 188 -7.45 11.98 10.17
CA ARG A 188 -8.84 11.50 10.13
C ARG A 188 -9.68 12.28 9.12
N ILE A 189 -9.53 13.60 9.04
CA ILE A 189 -10.20 14.43 8.03
C ILE A 189 -9.79 14.00 6.62
N THR A 190 -8.49 13.77 6.38
CA THR A 190 -8.02 13.25 5.08
C THR A 190 -8.65 11.89 4.78
N LEU A 191 -8.68 10.97 5.75
CA LEU A 191 -9.26 9.63 5.60
C LEU A 191 -10.76 9.70 5.29
N ASP A 192 -11.51 10.54 6.01
CA ASP A 192 -12.94 10.72 5.81
C ASP A 192 -13.24 11.35 4.44
N THR A 193 -12.40 12.28 3.99
CA THR A 193 -12.52 12.92 2.67
C THR A 193 -12.40 11.89 1.55
N ILE A 194 -11.36 11.04 1.58
CA ILE A 194 -11.18 9.98 0.57
C ILE A 194 -12.21 8.85 0.71
N LYS A 195 -12.74 8.61 1.91
CA LYS A 195 -13.84 7.67 2.11
C LYS A 195 -15.13 8.17 1.44
N GLN A 196 -15.49 9.43 1.66
CA GLN A 196 -16.72 10.04 1.11
C GLN A 196 -16.71 10.15 -0.42
N SER A 197 -15.54 10.33 -1.02
CA SER A 197 -15.35 10.35 -2.46
C SER A 197 -15.37 8.97 -3.13
N LYS A 198 -15.60 7.90 -2.37
CA LYS A 198 -15.50 6.50 -2.84
C LYS A 198 -14.14 6.21 -3.45
N TRP A 199 -13.07 6.55 -2.74
CA TRP A 199 -11.71 6.31 -3.23
C TRP A 199 -11.45 4.81 -3.46
N LEU A 200 -11.97 3.97 -2.56
CA LEU A 200 -12.10 2.52 -2.76
C LEU A 200 -13.42 2.20 -3.48
N ASP A 201 -13.32 1.61 -4.67
CA ASP A 201 -14.45 1.21 -5.51
C ASP A 201 -14.17 -0.11 -6.27
N GLN A 202 -15.07 -0.49 -7.18
CA GLN A 202 -14.98 -1.74 -7.96
C GLN A 202 -13.74 -1.86 -8.85
N TYR A 203 -13.09 -0.74 -9.21
CA TYR A 203 -11.88 -0.72 -10.05
C TYR A 203 -10.60 -0.85 -9.23
N THR A 204 -10.70 -0.79 -7.90
CA THR A 204 -9.58 -0.86 -6.97
C THR A 204 -9.03 -2.28 -6.87
N ARG A 205 -7.70 -2.43 -6.79
CA ARG A 205 -7.00 -3.72 -6.72
C ARG A 205 -5.94 -3.75 -5.64
#